data_AF-A0A352RWM9-F1
#
_entry.id   AF-A0A352RWM9-F1
#
_cell.length_a   1.000
_cell.length_b   1.000
_cell.length_c   1.000
_cell.angle_alpha   90.00
_cell.angle_beta   90.00
_cell.angle_gamma   90.00
#
_symmetry.space_group_name_H-M   'P 1'
#
loop_
_entity.id
_entity.type
_entity.pdbx_description
1 polymer ?
#
loop_
_entity_poly.entity_id
_entity_poly.type
_entity_poly.pdbx_seq_one_letter_code
_entity_poly.pdbx_strand_id
1 'polypeptide(L)'
;YMVNAHCADALVCISNCDKITPGMLMAAMRLNIPVVFVSGGPMEAGKVKSPTDGQVIAKIDLIDAMIKAADPKVSDAEVAEVERSACPTCGSCSGMFTANSMNCLTEAIGLALPGNGTIVATHAWRKGLFEQAGRLVVDLCRRYYQEEDASVLPRNIATKSAFENAMALDVAMGGSTNTVLHLLAAAQEAGVDFTMSDIDRISRKVPCLCKAAPATDKYHIEDVHRAGGILGILGELARAELLDLSCGNVHSGTLGNAISQWDVVGGAGEDAQKFFRAAPGGIPTTVAFSQAATFESLDTDRKTGCIRNKQNAYSKDGGLAVLYGNLAEKGCIVKTAGVDESQWVFSGRARVFESQDEAVDAILGDKVVAGDVVVIRYEGPKGGPGMQEM
;
A
#
# COMPACT_ATOMS: atom_id res chain seq x y z
N TYR A 1 -1.48 -9.54 24.18
CA TYR A 1 -1.33 -9.35 25.64
C TYR A 1 -2.34 -8.37 26.19
N MET A 2 -2.28 -7.07 25.86
CA MET A 2 -3.22 -6.07 26.40
C MET A 2 -4.69 -6.46 26.22
N VAL A 3 -5.08 -6.89 25.02
CA VAL A 3 -6.47 -7.29 24.72
C VAL A 3 -6.95 -8.43 25.62
N ASN A 4 -6.17 -9.51 25.73
CA ASN A 4 -6.50 -10.65 26.60
C ASN A 4 -6.50 -10.25 28.08
N ALA A 5 -5.55 -9.43 28.53
CA ALA A 5 -5.44 -9.04 29.92
C ALA A 5 -6.62 -8.17 30.39
N HIS A 6 -7.14 -7.34 29.49
CA HIS A 6 -8.32 -6.50 29.75
C HIS A 6 -9.64 -7.14 29.30
N CYS A 7 -9.59 -8.37 28.76
CA CYS A 7 -10.74 -9.09 28.22
C CYS A 7 -11.58 -8.23 27.27
N ALA A 8 -10.93 -7.49 26.36
CA ALA A 8 -11.68 -6.65 25.43
C ALA A 8 -12.44 -7.50 24.41
N ASP A 9 -13.72 -7.20 24.20
CA ASP A 9 -14.61 -8.00 23.34
C ASP A 9 -14.40 -7.76 21.85
N ALA A 10 -13.88 -6.58 21.48
CA ALA A 10 -13.67 -6.18 20.09
C ALA A 10 -12.56 -5.11 19.97
N LEU A 11 -12.06 -4.87 18.75
CA LEU A 11 -10.92 -4.00 18.48
C LEU A 11 -11.17 -2.99 17.36
N VAL A 12 -10.80 -1.74 17.61
CA VAL A 12 -10.52 -0.77 16.55
C VAL A 12 -9.01 -0.67 16.39
N CYS A 13 -8.49 -1.12 15.25
CA CYS A 13 -7.07 -1.06 14.94
C CYS A 13 -6.73 0.27 14.28
N ILE A 14 -6.23 1.22 15.07
CA ILE A 14 -5.75 2.52 14.59
C ILE A 14 -4.28 2.43 14.21
N SER A 15 -4.01 2.15 12.94
CA SER A 15 -2.64 2.02 12.41
C SER A 15 -2.23 3.22 11.57
N ASN A 16 -0.96 3.32 11.15
CA ASN A 16 -0.63 4.18 10.02
C ASN A 16 0.74 3.84 9.42
N CYS A 17 1.79 3.97 10.24
CA CYS A 17 3.17 3.80 9.80
C CYS A 17 3.49 2.32 9.50
N ASP A 18 4.49 2.12 8.66
CA ASP A 18 4.90 0.85 8.04
C ASP A 18 4.57 -0.42 8.82
N LYS A 19 5.21 -0.63 9.97
CA LYS A 19 5.17 -1.90 10.69
C LYS A 19 4.00 -1.98 11.70
N ILE A 20 3.25 -0.90 11.89
CA ILE A 20 2.11 -0.84 12.81
C ILE A 20 0.94 -1.65 12.26
N THR A 21 0.56 -1.41 11.00
CA THR A 21 -0.55 -2.10 10.33
C THR A 21 -0.38 -3.63 10.33
N PRO A 22 0.76 -4.20 9.87
CA PRO A 22 0.96 -5.65 9.91
C PRO A 22 1.03 -6.19 11.34
N GLY A 23 1.63 -5.46 12.29
CA GLY A 23 1.64 -5.87 13.70
C GLY A 23 0.24 -5.99 14.30
N MET A 24 -0.64 -5.02 13.99
CA MET A 24 -2.05 -5.06 14.39
C MET A 24 -2.82 -6.14 13.64
N LEU A 25 -2.55 -6.38 12.36
CA LEU A 25 -3.16 -7.44 11.57
C LEU A 25 -2.83 -8.83 12.15
N MET A 26 -1.56 -9.08 12.47
CA MET A 26 -1.14 -10.31 13.17
C MET A 26 -1.85 -10.47 14.50
N ALA A 27 -2.00 -9.40 15.28
CA ALA A 27 -2.73 -9.45 16.54
C ALA A 27 -4.22 -9.76 16.35
N ALA A 28 -4.87 -9.14 15.37
CA ALA A 28 -6.27 -9.40 15.02
C ALA A 28 -6.48 -10.86 14.61
N MET A 29 -5.57 -11.42 13.79
CA MET A 29 -5.58 -12.82 13.42
C MET A 29 -5.37 -13.74 14.62
N ARG A 30 -4.42 -13.45 15.52
CA ARG A 30 -4.20 -14.25 16.74
C ARG A 30 -5.42 -14.28 17.66
N LEU A 31 -5.97 -13.11 17.94
CA LEU A 31 -7.04 -12.92 18.94
C LEU A 31 -8.40 -13.42 18.43
N ASN A 32 -8.66 -13.26 17.12
CA ASN A 32 -9.89 -13.69 16.47
C ASN A 32 -11.19 -13.21 17.14
N ILE A 33 -11.21 -11.94 17.55
CA ILE A 33 -12.39 -11.23 18.02
C ILE A 33 -12.79 -10.15 17.00
N PRO A 34 -14.04 -9.65 17.00
CA PRO A 34 -14.50 -8.62 16.06
C PRO A 34 -13.53 -7.44 15.96
N VAL A 35 -13.20 -7.04 14.73
CA VAL A 35 -12.17 -6.03 14.47
C VAL A 35 -12.53 -5.15 13.27
N VAL A 36 -12.17 -3.86 13.36
CA VAL A 36 -12.21 -2.93 12.23
C VAL A 36 -10.89 -2.15 12.18
N PHE A 37 -10.29 -2.06 11.00
CA PHE A 37 -9.10 -1.24 10.75
C PHE A 37 -9.49 0.16 10.29
N VAL A 38 -8.85 1.17 10.87
CA VAL A 38 -8.94 2.56 10.44
C VAL A 38 -7.59 3.24 10.63
N SER A 39 -6.89 3.54 9.55
CA SER A 39 -5.57 4.15 9.61
C SER A 39 -5.63 5.66 9.86
N GLY A 40 -4.48 6.28 10.13
CA GLY A 40 -4.35 7.75 10.16
C GLY A 40 -4.52 8.38 8.76
N GLY A 41 -4.12 7.66 7.73
CA GLY A 41 -4.11 8.10 6.34
C GLY A 41 -2.75 8.62 5.87
N PRO A 42 -2.53 8.67 4.55
CA PRO A 42 -1.35 9.26 3.94
C PRO A 42 -1.29 10.77 4.17
N MET A 43 -0.08 11.29 4.24
CA MET A 43 0.17 12.72 4.12
C MET A 43 -0.12 13.18 2.68
N GLU A 44 -0.41 14.46 2.52
CA GLU A 44 -0.47 15.10 1.21
C GLU A 44 0.90 15.08 0.53
N ALA A 45 0.93 14.96 -0.80
CA ALA A 45 2.18 15.04 -1.56
C ALA A 45 2.79 16.45 -1.47
N GLY A 46 4.12 16.53 -1.32
CA GLY A 46 4.85 17.78 -1.46
C GLY A 46 4.70 18.34 -2.86
N LYS A 47 4.67 19.66 -3.00
CA LYS A 47 4.46 20.33 -4.30
C LYS A 47 5.49 21.43 -4.49
N VAL A 48 6.25 21.34 -5.56
CA VAL A 48 7.11 22.44 -6.02
C VAL A 48 6.25 23.33 -6.91
N LYS A 49 6.19 24.62 -6.57
CA LYS A 49 5.45 25.62 -7.34
C LYS A 49 6.40 26.47 -8.17
N SER A 50 6.03 26.73 -9.41
CA SER A 50 6.70 27.67 -10.29
C SER A 50 6.75 29.06 -9.62
N PRO A 51 7.94 29.69 -9.54
CA PRO A 51 8.07 31.03 -8.98
C PRO A 51 7.34 32.12 -9.79
N THR A 52 7.04 31.87 -11.07
CA THR A 52 6.50 32.88 -11.98
C THR A 52 4.97 32.91 -11.97
N ASP A 53 4.31 31.76 -11.91
CA ASP A 53 2.85 31.64 -12.01
C ASP A 53 2.21 30.77 -10.90
N GLY A 54 3.02 30.24 -9.97
CA GLY A 54 2.55 29.46 -8.82
C GLY A 54 2.01 28.07 -9.18
N GLN A 55 2.08 27.65 -10.45
CA GLN A 55 1.62 26.34 -10.87
C GLN A 55 2.49 25.23 -10.29
N VAL A 56 1.88 24.10 -9.96
CA VAL A 56 2.62 22.92 -9.48
C VAL A 56 3.40 22.34 -10.65
N ILE A 57 4.73 22.41 -10.57
CA ILE A 57 5.64 21.92 -11.61
C ILE A 57 6.14 20.51 -11.31
N ALA A 58 6.16 20.11 -10.03
CA ALA A 58 6.50 18.77 -9.61
C ALA A 58 5.78 18.41 -8.31
N LYS A 59 5.43 17.14 -8.16
CA LYS A 59 5.11 16.54 -6.87
C LYS A 59 6.37 15.87 -6.33
N ILE A 60 6.56 15.92 -5.02
CA ILE A 60 7.73 15.34 -4.35
C ILE A 60 7.31 14.55 -3.12
N ASP A 61 8.13 13.58 -2.76
CA ASP A 61 8.06 12.84 -1.52
C ASP A 61 9.41 12.78 -0.79
N LEU A 62 9.48 12.01 0.31
CA LEU A 62 10.68 11.88 1.14
C LEU A 62 11.86 11.24 0.40
N ILE A 63 11.60 10.36 -0.58
CA ILE A 63 12.65 9.69 -1.34
C ILE A 63 13.30 10.67 -2.31
N ASP A 64 12.52 11.58 -2.91
CA ASP A 64 13.07 12.65 -3.75
C ASP A 64 14.08 13.52 -2.99
N ALA A 65 13.82 13.80 -1.71
CA ALA A 65 14.74 14.54 -0.86
C ALA A 65 16.06 13.77 -0.65
N MET A 66 15.98 12.46 -0.41
CA MET A 66 17.15 11.61 -0.23
C MET A 66 17.98 11.47 -1.52
N ILE A 67 17.32 11.27 -2.67
CA ILE A 67 17.98 11.17 -3.97
C ILE A 67 18.72 12.47 -4.30
N LYS A 68 18.06 13.62 -4.13
CA LYS A 68 18.67 14.92 -4.40
C LYS A 68 19.82 15.24 -3.46
N ALA A 69 19.74 14.85 -2.18
CA ALA A 69 20.83 15.04 -1.23
C ALA A 69 22.09 14.24 -1.60
N ALA A 70 21.94 13.12 -2.32
CA ALA A 70 23.05 12.31 -2.80
C ALA A 70 23.61 12.75 -4.17
N ASP A 71 22.93 13.65 -4.90
CA ASP A 71 23.40 14.15 -6.20
C ASP A 71 24.31 15.36 -6.02
N PRO A 72 25.62 15.26 -6.34
CA PRO A 72 26.58 16.36 -6.17
C PRO A 72 26.29 17.56 -7.07
N LYS A 73 25.35 17.45 -8.02
CA LYS A 73 24.91 18.54 -8.89
C LYS A 73 23.83 19.42 -8.27
N VAL A 74 23.18 18.98 -7.19
CA VAL A 74 22.13 19.73 -6.50
C VAL A 74 22.76 20.56 -5.38
N SER A 75 22.36 21.83 -5.28
CA SER A 75 22.91 22.73 -4.25
C SER A 75 22.31 22.45 -2.86
N ASP A 76 23.08 22.69 -1.79
CA ASP A 76 22.60 22.57 -0.40
C ASP A 76 21.31 23.39 -0.15
N ALA A 77 21.18 24.54 -0.82
CA ALA A 77 20.00 25.39 -0.73
C ALA A 77 18.76 24.73 -1.34
N GLU A 78 18.89 24.09 -2.51
CA GLU A 78 17.81 23.32 -3.13
C GLU A 78 17.46 22.08 -2.30
N VAL A 79 18.46 21.37 -1.76
CA VAL A 79 18.23 20.22 -0.87
C VAL A 79 17.40 20.65 0.34
N ALA A 80 17.75 21.77 0.99
CA ALA A 80 17.02 22.28 2.14
C ALA A 80 15.59 22.78 1.82
N GLU A 81 15.33 23.21 0.58
CA GLU A 81 13.98 23.57 0.13
C GLU A 81 13.12 22.32 -0.11
N VAL A 82 13.70 21.30 -0.76
CA VAL A 82 13.04 20.01 -1.00
C VAL A 82 12.74 19.31 0.32
N GLU A 83 13.69 19.25 1.24
CA GLU A 83 13.51 18.66 2.58
C GLU A 83 12.32 19.28 3.31
N ARG A 84 12.23 20.62 3.33
CA ARG A 84 11.11 21.35 3.96
C ARG A 84 9.76 21.09 3.30
N SER A 85 9.75 20.66 2.05
CA SER A 85 8.54 20.50 1.24
C SER A 85 8.10 19.05 1.09
N ALA A 86 8.99 18.08 1.34
CA ALA A 86 8.76 16.65 1.12
C ALA A 86 7.73 16.04 2.09
N CYS A 87 7.63 16.56 3.31
CA CYS A 87 6.69 16.10 4.34
C CYS A 87 5.78 17.25 4.81
N PRO A 88 4.85 17.73 3.96
CA PRO A 88 4.11 18.96 4.25
C PRO A 88 3.05 18.79 5.35
N THR A 89 2.58 17.56 5.59
CA THR A 89 1.44 17.31 6.48
C THR A 89 1.60 16.07 7.35
N CYS A 90 0.76 15.90 8.37
CA CYS A 90 0.67 14.66 9.13
C CYS A 90 0.19 13.49 8.25
N GLY A 91 0.60 12.26 8.58
CA GLY A 91 0.18 11.04 7.88
C GLY A 91 1.33 10.07 7.65
N SER A 92 1.04 8.93 7.02
CA SER A 92 2.05 8.04 6.44
C SER A 92 2.66 8.69 5.19
N CYS A 93 3.69 8.08 4.61
CA CYS A 93 4.31 8.55 3.36
C CYS A 93 3.26 8.89 2.27
N SER A 94 3.56 9.79 1.34
CA SER A 94 2.59 10.22 0.30
C SER A 94 2.50 9.26 -0.91
N GLY A 95 3.49 8.37 -1.08
CA GLY A 95 3.56 7.34 -2.13
C GLY A 95 3.08 5.96 -1.69
N MET A 96 3.00 5.00 -2.63
CA MET A 96 2.67 3.58 -2.41
C MET A 96 3.84 2.80 -1.80
N PHE A 97 4.29 3.24 -0.62
CA PHE A 97 5.24 2.54 0.25
C PHE A 97 4.52 1.57 1.20
N THR A 98 5.27 0.85 2.05
CA THR A 98 4.72 -0.23 2.90
C THR A 98 3.54 0.20 3.76
N ALA A 99 3.59 1.37 4.41
CA ALA A 99 2.49 1.91 5.19
C ALA A 99 1.17 1.95 4.40
N ASN A 100 1.19 2.57 3.22
CA ASN A 100 -0.01 2.69 2.40
C ASN A 100 -0.38 1.36 1.76
N SER A 101 0.58 0.59 1.24
CA SER A 101 0.29 -0.74 0.70
C SER A 101 -0.43 -1.60 1.75
N MET A 102 0.06 -1.68 2.98
CA MET A 102 -0.59 -2.45 4.04
C MET A 102 -1.97 -1.90 4.42
N ASN A 103 -2.16 -0.58 4.47
CA ASN A 103 -3.48 0.00 4.73
C ASN A 103 -4.48 -0.33 3.61
N CYS A 104 -4.04 -0.30 2.35
CA CYS A 104 -4.83 -0.71 1.19
C CYS A 104 -5.16 -2.21 1.24
N LEU A 105 -4.22 -3.05 1.66
CA LEU A 105 -4.44 -4.49 1.78
C LEU A 105 -5.47 -4.83 2.86
N THR A 106 -5.58 -4.05 3.94
CA THR A 106 -6.66 -4.26 4.92
C THR A 106 -8.06 -3.98 4.34
N GLU A 107 -8.18 -3.13 3.32
CA GLU A 107 -9.45 -2.97 2.57
C GLU A 107 -9.73 -4.21 1.71
N ALA A 108 -8.72 -4.75 0.99
CA ALA A 108 -8.90 -5.93 0.15
C ALA A 108 -9.16 -7.23 0.92
N ILE A 109 -8.54 -7.40 2.09
CA ILE A 109 -8.84 -8.51 3.00
C ILE A 109 -10.29 -8.39 3.52
N GLY A 110 -10.85 -7.18 3.55
CA GLY A 110 -12.21 -6.92 3.98
C GLY A 110 -12.35 -6.56 5.46
N LEU A 111 -11.29 -6.04 6.09
CA LEU A 111 -11.27 -5.66 7.52
C LEU A 111 -11.28 -4.14 7.75
N ALA A 112 -11.19 -3.34 6.69
CA ALA A 112 -11.19 -1.88 6.76
C ALA A 112 -12.35 -1.27 5.96
N LEU A 113 -12.66 -0.01 6.28
CA LEU A 113 -13.64 0.78 5.54
C LEU A 113 -13.06 1.32 4.22
N PRO A 114 -13.89 1.57 3.20
CA PRO A 114 -13.46 2.16 1.94
C PRO A 114 -12.75 3.50 2.14
N GLY A 115 -11.61 3.67 1.47
CA GLY A 115 -10.79 4.88 1.57
C GLY A 115 -9.78 4.86 2.72
N ASN A 116 -9.78 3.82 3.56
CA ASN A 116 -8.81 3.64 4.64
C ASN A 116 -7.36 3.87 4.22
N GLY A 117 -6.92 3.30 3.09
CA GLY A 117 -5.57 3.42 2.57
C GLY A 117 -5.31 4.66 1.72
N THR A 118 -6.34 5.43 1.33
CA THR A 118 -6.18 6.43 0.26
C THR A 118 -6.60 7.85 0.61
N ILE A 119 -7.59 8.06 1.48
CA ILE A 119 -7.98 9.43 1.85
C ILE A 119 -6.93 10.06 2.78
N VAL A 120 -6.44 11.25 2.40
CA VAL A 120 -5.37 11.96 3.12
C VAL A 120 -5.76 12.30 4.56
N ALA A 121 -4.79 12.25 5.48
CA ALA A 121 -5.00 12.41 6.91
C ALA A 121 -5.59 13.79 7.30
N THR A 122 -5.29 14.81 6.51
CA THR A 122 -5.76 16.19 6.70
C THR A 122 -7.22 16.38 6.30
N HIS A 123 -7.80 15.50 5.48
CA HIS A 123 -9.15 15.72 4.95
C HIS A 123 -10.22 15.46 6.03
N ALA A 124 -11.20 16.35 6.14
CA ALA A 124 -12.22 16.34 7.20
C ALA A 124 -13.07 15.06 7.19
N TRP A 125 -13.33 14.48 6.01
CA TRP A 125 -14.08 13.23 5.89
C TRP A 125 -13.36 12.02 6.49
N ARG A 126 -12.03 12.08 6.70
CA ARG A 126 -11.30 11.03 7.42
C ARG A 126 -11.84 10.84 8.83
N LYS A 127 -12.26 11.92 9.51
CA LYS A 127 -12.90 11.84 10.83
C LYS A 127 -14.14 10.93 10.79
N GLY A 128 -14.91 10.99 9.71
CA GLY A 128 -16.07 10.13 9.49
C GLY A 128 -15.72 8.64 9.49
N LEU A 129 -14.56 8.25 8.93
CA LEU A 129 -14.10 6.86 8.96
C LEU A 129 -13.84 6.36 10.38
N PHE A 130 -13.25 7.20 11.25
CA PHE A 130 -13.03 6.84 12.66
C PHE A 130 -14.34 6.64 13.41
N GLU A 131 -15.28 7.56 13.24
CA GLU A 131 -16.59 7.44 13.87
C GLU A 131 -17.38 6.24 13.34
N GLN A 132 -17.30 5.97 12.04
CA GLN A 132 -17.93 4.81 11.43
C GLN A 132 -17.29 3.50 11.88
N ALA A 133 -15.96 3.43 12.00
CA ALA A 133 -15.26 2.26 12.52
C ALA A 133 -15.68 1.95 13.96
N GLY A 134 -15.82 2.99 14.80
CA GLY A 134 -16.32 2.84 16.17
C GLY A 134 -17.77 2.33 16.24
N ARG A 135 -18.65 2.77 15.35
CA ARG A 135 -20.03 2.24 15.26
C ARG A 135 -20.04 0.81 14.73
N LEU A 136 -19.26 0.54 13.69
CA LEU A 136 -19.19 -0.75 13.02
C LEU A 136 -18.66 -1.85 13.95
N VAL A 137 -17.58 -1.60 14.68
CA VAL A 137 -17.01 -2.62 15.57
C VAL A 137 -17.99 -3.05 16.66
N VAL A 138 -18.81 -2.11 17.17
CA VAL A 138 -19.86 -2.41 18.17
C VAL A 138 -20.97 -3.25 17.55
N ASP A 139 -21.33 -2.98 16.29
CA ASP A 139 -22.28 -3.80 15.54
C ASP A 139 -21.75 -5.22 15.31
N LEU A 140 -20.50 -5.38 14.86
CA LEU A 140 -19.87 -6.70 14.70
C LEU A 140 -19.77 -7.45 16.03
N CYS A 141 -19.49 -6.74 17.13
CA CYS A 141 -19.50 -7.30 18.47
C CYS A 141 -20.89 -7.82 18.86
N ARG A 142 -21.96 -7.06 18.58
CA ARG A 142 -23.33 -7.52 18.80
C ARG A 142 -23.64 -8.77 17.98
N ARG A 143 -23.36 -8.73 16.68
CA ARG A 143 -23.59 -9.86 15.76
C ARG A 143 -22.91 -11.12 16.24
N TYR A 144 -21.65 -11.02 16.66
CA TYR A 144 -20.92 -12.19 17.15
C TYR A 144 -21.47 -12.73 18.48
N TYR A 145 -21.61 -11.89 19.51
CA TYR A 145 -21.94 -12.37 20.86
C TYR A 145 -23.44 -12.53 21.15
N GLN A 146 -24.32 -11.84 20.42
CA GLN A 146 -25.77 -11.87 20.64
C GLN A 146 -26.53 -12.61 19.54
N GLU A 147 -26.02 -12.59 18.31
CA GLU A 147 -26.68 -13.20 17.15
C GLU A 147 -25.95 -14.48 16.69
N GLU A 148 -24.89 -14.88 17.40
CA GLU A 148 -24.05 -16.05 17.11
C GLU A 148 -23.44 -16.05 15.69
N ASP A 149 -23.26 -14.87 15.12
CA ASP A 149 -22.72 -14.70 13.78
C ASP A 149 -21.19 -14.72 13.80
N ALA A 150 -20.60 -15.91 13.68
CA ALA A 150 -19.16 -16.06 13.58
C ALA A 150 -18.58 -15.50 12.27
N SER A 151 -19.39 -15.21 11.24
CA SER A 151 -18.87 -14.77 9.93
C SER A 151 -18.16 -13.40 9.99
N VAL A 152 -18.42 -12.61 11.02
CA VAL A 152 -17.79 -11.29 11.26
C VAL A 152 -16.40 -11.36 11.88
N LEU A 153 -15.96 -12.55 12.31
CA LEU A 153 -14.64 -12.72 12.92
C LEU A 153 -13.53 -12.59 11.87
N PRO A 154 -12.36 -12.03 12.24
CA PRO A 154 -11.30 -11.76 11.28
C PRO A 154 -10.77 -13.02 10.58
N ARG A 155 -10.71 -14.19 11.23
CA ARG A 155 -10.29 -15.43 10.55
C ARG A 155 -11.33 -15.99 9.57
N ASN A 156 -12.60 -15.65 9.76
CA ASN A 156 -13.68 -16.06 8.85
C ASN A 156 -13.79 -15.09 7.66
N ILE A 157 -13.30 -13.86 7.80
CA ILE A 157 -13.16 -12.88 6.73
C ILE A 157 -11.86 -13.10 5.95
N ALA A 158 -10.72 -13.15 6.65
CA ALA A 158 -9.37 -13.30 6.11
C ALA A 158 -9.06 -14.77 5.74
N THR A 159 -9.87 -15.34 4.85
CA THR A 159 -9.67 -16.68 4.29
C THR A 159 -8.52 -16.71 3.29
N LYS A 160 -8.14 -17.91 2.81
CA LYS A 160 -7.15 -18.05 1.72
C LYS A 160 -7.51 -17.18 0.51
N SER A 161 -8.77 -17.20 0.06
CA SER A 161 -9.24 -16.34 -1.04
C SER A 161 -9.06 -14.85 -0.75
N ALA A 162 -9.27 -14.40 0.49
CA ALA A 162 -9.06 -13.00 0.87
C ALA A 162 -7.57 -12.60 0.82
N PHE A 163 -6.66 -13.50 1.24
CA PHE A 163 -5.22 -13.29 1.08
C PHE A 163 -4.80 -13.30 -0.41
N GLU A 164 -5.39 -14.15 -1.24
CA GLU A 164 -5.15 -14.14 -2.69
C GLU A 164 -5.66 -12.85 -3.35
N ASN A 165 -6.85 -12.38 -2.98
CA ASN A 165 -7.39 -11.09 -3.44
C ASN A 165 -6.51 -9.92 -3.00
N ALA A 166 -6.01 -9.92 -1.76
CA ALA A 166 -5.09 -8.92 -1.27
C ALA A 166 -3.78 -8.93 -2.07
N MET A 167 -3.21 -10.10 -2.34
CA MET A 167 -2.02 -10.22 -3.19
C MET A 167 -2.29 -9.76 -4.63
N ALA A 168 -3.46 -10.05 -5.19
CA ALA A 168 -3.86 -9.53 -6.50
C ALA A 168 -3.91 -8.00 -6.51
N LEU A 169 -4.49 -7.38 -5.47
CA LEU A 169 -4.44 -5.93 -5.32
C LEU A 169 -2.98 -5.43 -5.26
N ASP A 170 -2.14 -6.06 -4.46
CA ASP A 170 -0.74 -5.64 -4.27
C ASP A 170 0.05 -5.62 -5.58
N VAL A 171 -0.06 -6.70 -6.35
CA VAL A 171 0.55 -6.81 -7.68
C VAL A 171 -0.02 -5.76 -8.63
N ALA A 172 -1.34 -5.53 -8.59
CA ALA A 172 -2.01 -4.59 -9.48
C ALA A 172 -1.63 -3.13 -9.23
N MET A 173 -1.37 -2.75 -7.97
CA MET A 173 -0.95 -1.40 -7.61
C MET A 173 0.57 -1.22 -7.55
N GLY A 174 1.34 -2.29 -7.81
CA GLY A 174 2.79 -2.29 -7.65
C GLY A 174 3.18 -1.91 -6.22
N GLY A 175 2.61 -2.60 -5.24
CA GLY A 175 2.85 -2.36 -3.81
C GLY A 175 4.30 -2.54 -3.38
N SER A 176 4.55 -2.31 -2.09
CA SER A 176 5.86 -2.55 -1.46
C SER A 176 6.18 -4.06 -1.42
N THR A 177 7.41 -4.46 -1.69
CA THR A 177 7.81 -5.89 -1.55
C THR A 177 7.67 -6.40 -0.11
N ASN A 178 7.68 -5.52 0.88
CA ASN A 178 7.46 -5.87 2.29
C ASN A 178 6.08 -6.47 2.57
N THR A 179 5.07 -6.18 1.74
CA THR A 179 3.73 -6.74 1.89
C THR A 179 3.75 -8.27 1.80
N VAL A 180 4.69 -8.85 1.04
CA VAL A 180 4.90 -10.31 0.97
C VAL A 180 5.21 -10.86 2.35
N LEU A 181 6.18 -10.27 3.05
CA LEU A 181 6.55 -10.68 4.41
C LEU A 181 5.38 -10.52 5.38
N HIS A 182 4.66 -9.42 5.27
CA HIS A 182 3.55 -9.07 6.15
C HIS A 182 2.32 -9.96 5.95
N LEU A 183 1.95 -10.26 4.71
CA LEU A 183 0.84 -11.16 4.40
C LEU A 183 1.14 -12.60 4.78
N LEU A 184 2.38 -13.08 4.55
CA LEU A 184 2.81 -14.39 5.02
C LEU A 184 2.75 -14.49 6.55
N ALA A 185 3.22 -13.46 7.26
CA ALA A 185 3.14 -13.42 8.72
C ALA A 185 1.69 -13.40 9.23
N ALA A 186 0.82 -12.58 8.61
CA ALA A 186 -0.59 -12.54 8.98
C ALA A 186 -1.32 -13.85 8.68
N ALA A 187 -1.05 -14.50 7.55
CA ALA A 187 -1.62 -15.79 7.19
C ALA A 187 -1.21 -16.89 8.19
N GLN A 188 0.06 -16.88 8.62
CA GLN A 188 0.54 -17.78 9.66
C GLN A 188 -0.25 -17.61 10.97
N GLU A 189 -0.51 -16.38 11.40
CA GLU A 189 -1.31 -16.11 12.61
C GLU A 189 -2.79 -16.44 12.48
N ALA A 190 -3.31 -16.41 11.25
CA ALA A 190 -4.66 -16.81 10.91
C ALA A 190 -4.82 -18.34 10.81
N GLY A 191 -3.71 -19.08 10.67
CA GLY A 191 -3.72 -20.51 10.35
C GLY A 191 -4.14 -20.80 8.91
N VAL A 192 -3.91 -19.86 7.99
CA VAL A 192 -4.28 -19.94 6.57
C VAL A 192 -3.09 -20.45 5.76
N ASP A 193 -3.33 -21.45 4.92
CA ASP A 193 -2.33 -21.99 3.97
C ASP A 193 -2.12 -21.04 2.79
N PHE A 194 -1.31 -19.99 3.00
CA PHE A 194 -0.92 -19.01 1.99
C PHE A 194 0.61 -18.91 1.95
N THR A 195 1.19 -19.14 0.77
CA THR A 195 2.62 -19.42 0.60
C THR A 195 3.26 -18.59 -0.51
N MET A 196 4.60 -18.61 -0.59
CA MET A 196 5.35 -18.01 -1.70
C MET A 196 4.93 -18.54 -3.08
N SER A 197 4.50 -19.81 -3.18
CA SER A 197 3.99 -20.36 -4.44
C SER A 197 2.64 -19.77 -4.86
N ASP A 198 1.78 -19.39 -3.91
CA ASP A 198 0.54 -18.69 -4.22
C ASP A 198 0.84 -17.30 -4.77
N ILE A 199 1.80 -16.60 -4.15
CA ILE A 199 2.26 -15.29 -4.58
C ILE A 199 2.82 -15.34 -6.01
N ASP A 200 3.71 -16.30 -6.31
CA ASP A 200 4.26 -16.49 -7.67
C ASP A 200 3.15 -16.77 -8.70
N ARG A 201 2.20 -17.65 -8.37
CA ARG A 201 1.06 -17.96 -9.26
C ARG A 201 0.22 -16.72 -9.56
N ILE A 202 -0.04 -15.88 -8.57
CA ILE A 202 -0.84 -14.66 -8.70
C ILE A 202 -0.08 -13.61 -9.51
N SER A 203 1.20 -13.40 -9.20
CA SER A 203 2.01 -12.35 -9.81
C SER A 203 2.20 -12.54 -11.32
N ARG A 204 2.15 -13.79 -11.80
CA ARG A 204 2.19 -14.15 -13.23
C ARG A 204 0.90 -13.84 -14.01
N LYS A 205 -0.23 -13.61 -13.32
CA LYS A 205 -1.55 -13.46 -13.96
C LYS A 205 -2.13 -12.06 -13.81
N VAL A 206 -1.75 -11.35 -12.75
CA VAL A 206 -2.34 -10.07 -12.41
C VAL A 206 -1.55 -8.95 -13.07
N PRO A 207 -2.18 -8.11 -13.91
CA PRO A 207 -1.51 -6.97 -14.55
C PRO A 207 -1.32 -5.80 -13.58
N CYS A 208 -0.33 -4.94 -13.83
CA CYS A 208 -0.16 -3.69 -13.10
C CYS A 208 -1.16 -2.62 -13.63
N LEU A 209 -2.23 -2.38 -12.86
CA LEU A 209 -3.33 -1.48 -13.21
C LEU A 209 -3.16 -0.05 -12.68
N CYS A 210 -2.41 0.12 -11.59
CA CYS A 210 -2.19 1.41 -10.95
C CYS A 210 -0.69 1.63 -10.71
N LYS A 211 -0.23 2.85 -10.97
CA LYS A 211 1.11 3.31 -10.59
C LYS A 211 0.98 4.58 -9.75
N ALA A 212 1.72 4.62 -8.66
CA ALA A 212 1.98 5.80 -7.85
C ALA A 212 3.45 5.81 -7.45
N ALA A 213 3.94 6.93 -6.92
CA ALA A 213 5.27 7.06 -6.36
C ALA A 213 5.58 5.86 -5.43
N PRO A 214 6.77 5.24 -5.52
CA PRO A 214 7.93 5.65 -6.32
C PRO A 214 7.93 5.14 -7.77
N ALA A 215 6.95 4.34 -8.20
CA ALA A 215 6.94 3.75 -9.56
C ALA A 215 6.63 4.77 -10.68
N THR A 216 6.19 5.97 -10.33
CA THR A 216 5.99 7.12 -11.22
C THR A 216 6.02 8.40 -10.39
N ASP A 217 6.55 9.46 -10.96
CA ASP A 217 6.51 10.84 -10.46
C ASP A 217 5.12 11.50 -10.59
N LYS A 218 4.28 10.98 -11.48
CA LYS A 218 3.01 11.61 -11.87
C LYS A 218 1.92 11.49 -10.81
N TYR A 219 1.87 10.36 -10.09
CA TYR A 219 0.74 10.01 -9.22
C TYR A 219 1.20 9.71 -7.81
N HIS A 220 0.47 10.22 -6.83
CA HIS A 220 0.62 9.92 -5.40
C HIS A 220 -0.68 9.31 -4.87
N ILE A 221 -0.74 8.92 -3.60
CA ILE A 221 -1.94 8.28 -3.04
C ILE A 221 -3.19 9.16 -3.14
N GLU A 222 -3.05 10.49 -3.06
CA GLU A 222 -4.15 11.44 -3.30
C GLU A 222 -4.77 11.29 -4.71
N ASP A 223 -3.98 10.94 -5.72
CA ASP A 223 -4.46 10.72 -7.09
C ASP A 223 -5.11 9.34 -7.23
N VAL A 224 -4.57 8.32 -6.54
CA VAL A 224 -5.21 7.00 -6.44
C VAL A 224 -6.58 7.14 -5.80
N HIS A 225 -6.71 7.95 -4.74
CA HIS A 225 -8.00 8.26 -4.11
C HIS A 225 -8.97 8.87 -5.12
N ARG A 226 -8.53 9.91 -5.83
CA ARG A 226 -9.30 10.58 -6.89
C ARG A 226 -9.77 9.64 -8.01
N ALA A 227 -9.02 8.57 -8.27
CA ALA A 227 -9.34 7.59 -9.30
C ALA A 227 -10.37 6.52 -8.88
N GLY A 228 -10.89 6.60 -7.64
CA GLY A 228 -11.80 5.63 -7.02
C GLY A 228 -11.15 4.78 -5.93
N GLY A 229 -9.91 5.10 -5.54
CA GLY A 229 -9.19 4.41 -4.47
C GLY A 229 -9.05 2.91 -4.71
N ILE A 230 -9.02 2.16 -3.62
CA ILE A 230 -8.81 0.72 -3.64
C ILE A 230 -9.98 -0.04 -4.26
N LEU A 231 -11.20 0.43 -4.00
CA LEU A 231 -12.41 -0.17 -4.57
C LEU A 231 -12.46 0.03 -6.09
N GLY A 232 -11.88 1.11 -6.63
CA GLY A 232 -11.69 1.30 -8.07
C GLY A 232 -10.71 0.29 -8.69
N ILE A 233 -9.60 -0.04 -8.01
CA ILE A 233 -8.65 -1.06 -8.48
C ILE A 233 -9.29 -2.45 -8.41
N LEU A 234 -9.94 -2.76 -7.28
CA LEU A 234 -10.63 -4.03 -7.08
C LEU A 234 -11.78 -4.22 -8.10
N GLY A 235 -12.49 -3.14 -8.46
CA GLY A 235 -13.49 -3.17 -9.53
C GLY A 235 -12.91 -3.58 -10.88
N GLU A 236 -11.73 -3.07 -11.26
CA GLU A 236 -11.06 -3.48 -12.50
C GLU A 236 -10.56 -4.94 -12.45
N LEU A 237 -10.04 -5.38 -11.30
CA LEU A 237 -9.64 -6.77 -11.09
C LEU A 237 -10.84 -7.72 -11.13
N ALA A 238 -11.98 -7.31 -10.59
CA ALA A 238 -13.24 -8.06 -10.68
C ALA A 238 -13.71 -8.19 -12.13
N ARG A 239 -13.70 -7.09 -12.90
CA ARG A 239 -13.99 -7.11 -14.36
C ARG A 239 -13.02 -7.99 -15.15
N ALA A 240 -11.79 -8.15 -14.64
CA ALA A 240 -10.77 -9.01 -15.21
C ALA A 240 -10.88 -10.49 -14.79
N GLU A 241 -11.86 -10.83 -13.94
CA GLU A 241 -12.07 -12.16 -13.34
C GLU A 241 -10.87 -12.65 -12.52
N LEU A 242 -10.21 -11.72 -11.82
CA LEU A 242 -9.00 -11.98 -11.01
C LEU A 242 -9.27 -11.99 -9.50
N LEU A 243 -10.53 -11.87 -9.07
CA LEU A 243 -10.92 -11.82 -7.66
C LEU A 243 -12.00 -12.85 -7.34
N ASP A 244 -11.96 -13.37 -6.12
CA ASP A 244 -13.09 -14.07 -5.49
C ASP A 244 -13.99 -13.06 -4.79
N LEU A 245 -15.15 -12.76 -5.38
CA LEU A 245 -16.09 -11.76 -4.89
C LEU A 245 -16.90 -12.23 -3.67
N SER A 246 -16.84 -13.51 -3.33
CA SER A 246 -17.60 -14.09 -2.21
C SER A 246 -16.94 -13.89 -0.85
N CYS A 247 -15.68 -13.44 -0.83
CA CYS A 247 -14.91 -13.18 0.40
C CYS A 247 -15.67 -12.26 1.36
N GLY A 248 -15.60 -12.55 2.66
CA GLY A 248 -16.23 -11.75 3.70
C GLY A 248 -15.75 -10.30 3.71
N ASN A 249 -16.59 -9.40 4.21
CA ASN A 249 -16.23 -7.98 4.35
C ASN A 249 -17.00 -7.36 5.54
N VAL A 250 -16.27 -6.65 6.41
CA VAL A 250 -16.82 -6.11 7.66
C VAL A 250 -17.98 -5.13 7.46
N HIS A 251 -18.01 -4.37 6.36
CA HIS A 251 -18.98 -3.29 6.17
C HIS A 251 -20.09 -3.60 5.14
N SER A 252 -19.91 -4.64 4.32
CA SER A 252 -20.81 -4.94 3.19
C SER A 252 -21.17 -6.42 3.07
N GLY A 253 -20.70 -7.25 4.01
CA GLY A 253 -20.91 -8.69 4.02
C GLY A 253 -19.97 -9.44 3.08
N THR A 254 -19.86 -9.02 1.82
CA THR A 254 -18.94 -9.61 0.82
C THR A 254 -18.14 -8.55 0.06
N LEU A 255 -16.98 -8.95 -0.48
CA LEU A 255 -16.17 -8.10 -1.34
C LEU A 255 -16.93 -7.65 -2.60
N GLY A 256 -17.74 -8.53 -3.20
CA GLY A 256 -18.58 -8.18 -4.35
C GLY A 256 -19.56 -7.05 -4.04
N ASN A 257 -20.20 -7.09 -2.86
CA ASN A 257 -21.08 -6.00 -2.41
C ASN A 257 -20.29 -4.71 -2.16
N ALA A 258 -19.10 -4.79 -1.57
CA ALA A 258 -18.22 -3.63 -1.39
C ALA A 258 -17.92 -2.95 -2.73
N ILE A 259 -17.50 -3.73 -3.73
CA ILE A 259 -17.19 -3.22 -5.07
C ILE A 259 -18.43 -2.60 -5.71
N SER A 260 -19.59 -3.27 -5.67
CA SER A 260 -20.83 -2.75 -6.24
C SER A 260 -21.27 -1.42 -5.62
N GLN A 261 -20.98 -1.19 -4.33
CA GLN A 261 -21.37 0.03 -3.62
C GLN A 261 -20.39 1.19 -3.85
N TRP A 262 -19.11 0.90 -4.11
CA TRP A 262 -18.03 1.89 -4.04
C TRP A 262 -17.21 2.07 -5.32
N ASP A 263 -17.31 1.16 -6.29
CA ASP A 263 -16.62 1.33 -7.57
C ASP A 263 -17.25 2.47 -8.40
N VAL A 264 -16.54 3.59 -8.47
CA VAL A 264 -16.98 4.83 -9.13
C VAL A 264 -17.21 4.68 -10.64
N VAL A 265 -16.65 3.66 -11.29
CA VAL A 265 -16.96 3.33 -12.70
C VAL A 265 -17.99 2.20 -12.84
N GLY A 266 -18.28 1.49 -11.75
CA GLY A 266 -19.22 0.37 -11.69
C GLY A 266 -20.66 0.75 -11.33
N GLY A 267 -20.98 2.05 -11.28
CA GLY A 267 -22.31 2.55 -10.93
C GLY A 267 -22.53 2.83 -9.44
N ALA A 268 -21.45 3.04 -8.68
CA ALA A 268 -21.55 3.46 -7.28
C ALA A 268 -22.38 4.74 -7.09
N GLY A 269 -23.08 4.81 -5.96
CA GLY A 269 -23.98 5.92 -5.61
C GLY A 269 -23.27 7.26 -5.41
N GLU A 270 -24.06 8.34 -5.31
CA GLU A 270 -23.55 9.71 -5.20
C GLU A 270 -22.60 9.92 -4.02
N ASP A 271 -22.82 9.23 -2.90
CA ASP A 271 -21.96 9.31 -1.71
C ASP A 271 -20.54 8.81 -2.00
N ALA A 272 -20.38 7.70 -2.71
CA ALA A 272 -19.07 7.19 -3.12
C ALA A 272 -18.41 8.14 -4.12
N GLN A 273 -19.17 8.63 -5.12
CA GLN A 273 -18.69 9.60 -6.11
C GLN A 273 -18.21 10.90 -5.45
N LYS A 274 -18.90 11.36 -4.41
CA LYS A 274 -18.52 12.52 -3.62
C LYS A 274 -17.29 12.22 -2.77
N PHE A 275 -17.27 11.10 -2.06
CA PHE A 275 -16.20 10.72 -1.14
C PHE A 275 -14.84 10.68 -1.83
N PHE A 276 -14.74 10.05 -3.00
CA PHE A 276 -13.48 9.96 -3.76
C PHE A 276 -13.02 11.30 -4.38
N ARG A 277 -13.83 12.37 -4.30
CA ARG A 277 -13.37 13.72 -4.67
C ARG A 277 -12.60 14.41 -3.56
N ALA A 278 -12.42 13.81 -2.38
CA ALA A 278 -11.57 14.40 -1.34
C ALA A 278 -10.18 14.73 -1.90
N ALA A 279 -9.75 15.98 -1.72
CA ALA A 279 -8.51 16.50 -2.27
C ALA A 279 -7.54 16.94 -1.17
N PRO A 280 -6.23 17.01 -1.46
CA PRO A 280 -5.26 17.67 -0.58
C PRO A 280 -5.59 19.16 -0.43
N GLY A 281 -5.38 19.72 0.75
CA GLY A 281 -5.55 21.16 1.02
C GLY A 281 -4.39 22.01 0.51
N GLY A 282 -3.20 21.42 0.34
CA GLY A 282 -1.99 22.12 -0.12
C GLY A 282 -1.43 23.13 0.89
N ILE A 283 -1.78 22.97 2.17
CA ILE A 283 -1.37 23.85 3.27
C ILE A 283 -0.58 23.01 4.28
N PRO A 284 0.66 23.37 4.62
CA PRO A 284 1.43 22.64 5.61
C PRO A 284 0.75 22.62 6.98
N THR A 285 0.61 21.43 7.58
CA THR A 285 -0.10 21.27 8.86
C THR A 285 0.17 19.92 9.51
N THR A 286 0.34 19.91 10.83
CA THR A 286 0.42 18.68 11.63
C THR A 286 -0.94 18.24 12.20
N VAL A 287 -2.00 19.00 11.90
CA VAL A 287 -3.36 18.77 12.44
C VAL A 287 -4.15 17.90 11.45
N ALA A 288 -4.62 16.73 11.90
CA ALA A 288 -5.52 15.89 11.13
C ALA A 288 -6.91 16.55 10.96
N PHE A 289 -7.62 16.20 9.90
CA PHE A 289 -8.99 16.70 9.60
C PHE A 289 -9.10 18.22 9.44
N SER A 290 -7.99 18.91 9.16
CA SER A 290 -7.90 20.37 9.14
C SER A 290 -8.48 21.05 7.90
N GLN A 291 -8.82 20.30 6.84
CA GLN A 291 -9.27 20.85 5.56
C GLN A 291 -10.36 19.98 4.90
N ALA A 292 -11.15 20.53 3.97
CA ALA A 292 -12.23 19.80 3.28
C ALA A 292 -12.28 20.12 1.76
N ALA A 293 -11.11 20.33 1.14
CA ALA A 293 -10.96 20.60 -0.27
C ALA A 293 -11.43 19.41 -1.11
N THR A 294 -11.99 19.67 -2.29
CA THR A 294 -12.44 18.62 -3.20
C THR A 294 -11.93 18.86 -4.61
N PHE A 295 -11.66 17.78 -5.34
CA PHE A 295 -11.40 17.82 -6.76
C PHE A 295 -12.70 18.12 -7.50
N GLU A 296 -12.61 18.91 -8.58
CA GLU A 296 -13.75 19.24 -9.44
C GLU A 296 -14.36 17.98 -10.07
N SER A 297 -13.51 17.02 -10.44
CA SER A 297 -13.88 15.76 -11.10
C SER A 297 -13.03 14.59 -10.62
N LEU A 298 -13.58 13.38 -10.71
CA LEU A 298 -12.83 12.14 -10.50
C LEU A 298 -11.96 11.80 -11.71
N ASP A 299 -10.94 10.98 -11.49
CA ASP A 299 -10.18 10.32 -12.55
C ASP A 299 -10.82 8.95 -12.88
N THR A 300 -11.76 8.94 -13.82
CA THR A 300 -12.43 7.72 -14.29
C THR A 300 -11.85 7.20 -15.61
N ASP A 301 -10.73 7.77 -16.08
CA ASP A 301 -10.10 7.33 -17.32
C ASP A 301 -9.30 6.04 -17.12
N ARG A 302 -9.94 4.91 -17.44
CA ARG A 302 -9.33 3.57 -17.38
C ARG A 302 -8.35 3.26 -18.51
N LYS A 303 -8.06 4.21 -19.40
CA LYS A 303 -7.06 4.07 -20.46
C LYS A 303 -5.73 4.75 -20.13
N THR A 304 -5.76 6.01 -19.72
CA THR A 304 -4.52 6.78 -19.48
C THR A 304 -4.41 7.39 -18.08
N GLY A 305 -5.46 7.27 -17.26
CA GLY A 305 -5.51 7.74 -15.89
C GLY A 305 -4.64 6.94 -14.92
N CYS A 306 -4.78 7.28 -13.63
CA CYS A 306 -4.03 6.69 -12.52
C CYS A 306 -4.32 5.19 -12.38
N ILE A 307 -5.60 4.80 -12.44
CA ILE A 307 -6.06 3.41 -12.43
C ILE A 307 -6.55 3.06 -13.85
N ARG A 308 -6.02 1.97 -14.41
CA ARG A 308 -6.31 1.52 -15.79
C ARG A 308 -7.01 0.16 -15.81
N ASN A 309 -7.72 -0.13 -16.90
CA ASN A 309 -8.29 -1.45 -17.15
C ASN A 309 -7.23 -2.45 -17.65
N LYS A 310 -7.57 -3.74 -17.66
CA LYS A 310 -6.67 -4.84 -18.08
C LYS A 310 -6.08 -4.65 -19.48
N GLN A 311 -6.84 -4.07 -20.41
CA GLN A 311 -6.39 -3.86 -21.79
C GLN A 311 -5.25 -2.84 -21.86
N ASN A 312 -5.37 -1.75 -21.08
CA ASN A 312 -4.44 -0.62 -21.06
C ASN A 312 -3.53 -0.58 -19.82
N ALA A 313 -3.40 -1.71 -19.12
CA ALA A 313 -2.54 -1.86 -17.96
C ALA A 313 -1.12 -1.34 -18.24
N TYR A 314 -0.47 -0.81 -17.20
CA TYR A 314 0.91 -0.32 -17.31
C TYR A 314 1.90 -1.42 -17.69
N SER A 315 1.64 -2.64 -17.21
CA SER A 315 2.34 -3.86 -17.61
C SER A 315 1.36 -5.03 -17.59
N LYS A 316 1.51 -5.95 -18.55
CA LYS A 316 0.74 -7.20 -18.65
C LYS A 316 1.25 -8.23 -17.64
N ASP A 317 2.56 -8.28 -17.46
CA ASP A 317 3.22 -9.06 -16.42
C ASP A 317 3.23 -8.21 -15.14
N GLY A 318 2.76 -8.77 -14.02
CA GLY A 318 2.48 -8.02 -12.79
C GLY A 318 3.67 -7.22 -12.23
N GLY A 319 3.41 -6.38 -11.22
CA GLY A 319 4.43 -5.50 -10.63
C GLY A 319 5.43 -6.18 -9.67
N LEU A 320 5.34 -7.50 -9.50
CA LEU A 320 6.12 -8.30 -8.57
C LEU A 320 6.51 -9.64 -9.22
N ALA A 321 7.71 -10.14 -8.97
CA ALA A 321 8.12 -11.48 -9.37
C ALA A 321 8.76 -12.24 -8.20
N VAL A 322 8.53 -13.55 -8.18
CA VAL A 322 9.21 -14.49 -7.30
C VAL A 322 10.26 -15.24 -8.14
N LEU A 323 11.52 -15.20 -7.72
CA LEU A 323 12.63 -15.84 -8.41
C LEU A 323 13.17 -17.00 -7.59
N TYR A 324 13.53 -18.08 -8.27
CA TYR A 324 14.15 -19.27 -7.67
C TYR A 324 15.44 -19.62 -8.42
N GLY A 325 16.36 -20.25 -7.71
CA GLY A 325 17.62 -20.71 -8.28
C GLY A 325 18.59 -21.17 -7.21
N ASN A 326 19.81 -21.52 -7.61
CA ASN A 326 20.87 -21.95 -6.69
C ASN A 326 21.27 -20.87 -5.67
N LEU A 327 21.06 -19.59 -5.95
CA LEU A 327 21.28 -18.50 -4.99
C LEU A 327 20.08 -18.23 -4.07
N ALA A 328 18.88 -18.65 -4.48
CA ALA A 328 17.62 -18.38 -3.79
C ALA A 328 16.74 -19.64 -3.79
N GLU A 329 17.22 -20.70 -3.14
CA GLU A 329 16.54 -22.01 -3.13
C GLU A 329 15.14 -21.94 -2.51
N LYS A 330 14.95 -21.02 -1.55
CA LYS A 330 13.66 -20.76 -0.90
C LYS A 330 12.89 -19.58 -1.50
N GLY A 331 13.34 -19.09 -2.65
CA GLY A 331 12.78 -17.95 -3.35
C GLY A 331 13.34 -16.60 -2.89
N CYS A 332 13.31 -15.63 -3.78
CA CYS A 332 13.49 -14.21 -3.49
C CYS A 332 12.45 -13.38 -4.27
N ILE A 333 12.32 -12.10 -3.92
CA ILE A 333 11.32 -11.19 -4.46
C ILE A 333 12.02 -10.05 -5.19
N VAL A 334 11.47 -9.66 -6.35
CA VAL A 334 11.84 -8.44 -7.06
C VAL A 334 10.59 -7.70 -7.49
N LYS A 335 10.61 -6.36 -7.40
CA LYS A 335 9.54 -5.49 -7.88
C LYS A 335 9.78 -5.14 -9.36
N THR A 336 9.26 -5.96 -10.26
CA THR A 336 9.40 -5.76 -11.72
C THR A 336 8.87 -4.42 -12.21
N ALA A 337 7.84 -3.85 -11.54
CA ALA A 337 7.29 -2.54 -11.90
C ALA A 337 8.29 -1.37 -11.75
N GLY A 338 9.35 -1.55 -10.96
CA GLY A 338 10.42 -0.57 -10.75
C GLY A 338 11.73 -0.92 -11.44
N VAL A 339 11.79 -1.99 -12.23
CA VAL A 339 13.00 -2.44 -12.95
C VAL A 339 12.80 -2.23 -14.45
N ASP A 340 13.76 -1.57 -15.09
CA ASP A 340 13.76 -1.38 -16.54
C ASP A 340 13.76 -2.74 -17.27
N GLU A 341 12.97 -2.85 -18.35
CA GLU A 341 12.81 -4.11 -19.10
C GLU A 341 14.15 -4.64 -19.63
N SER A 342 15.10 -3.77 -19.95
CA SER A 342 16.44 -4.17 -20.39
C SER A 342 17.25 -4.90 -19.31
N GLN A 343 16.85 -4.77 -18.03
CA GLN A 343 17.51 -5.37 -16.88
C GLN A 343 16.80 -6.64 -16.37
N TRP A 344 15.70 -7.06 -16.99
CA TRP A 344 14.99 -8.28 -16.57
C TRP A 344 15.83 -9.55 -16.76
N VAL A 345 16.74 -9.54 -17.73
CA VAL A 345 17.76 -10.57 -17.91
C VAL A 345 19.12 -9.91 -17.76
N PHE A 346 19.78 -10.18 -16.64
CA PHE A 346 21.07 -9.58 -16.32
C PHE A 346 22.10 -10.66 -15.97
N SER A 347 23.33 -10.47 -16.43
CA SER A 347 24.48 -11.29 -16.09
C SER A 347 25.70 -10.39 -15.95
N GLY A 348 26.44 -10.59 -14.87
CA GLY A 348 27.56 -9.72 -14.52
C GLY A 348 28.52 -10.37 -13.54
N ARG A 349 29.66 -9.72 -13.32
CA ARG A 349 30.64 -10.17 -12.33
C ARG A 349 30.07 -9.94 -10.93
N ALA A 350 30.05 -10.98 -10.10
CA ALA A 350 29.65 -10.83 -8.70
C ALA A 350 30.68 -10.00 -7.92
N ARG A 351 30.22 -8.95 -7.25
CA ARG A 351 30.94 -8.21 -6.21
C ARG A 351 30.25 -8.44 -4.88
N VAL A 352 30.91 -9.18 -4.01
CA VAL A 352 30.35 -9.63 -2.74
C VAL A 352 30.83 -8.71 -1.62
N PHE A 353 29.89 -8.24 -0.81
CA PHE A 353 30.12 -7.40 0.36
C PHE A 353 29.49 -8.05 1.58
N GLU A 354 30.15 -7.92 2.73
CA GLU A 354 29.77 -8.56 3.98
C GLU A 354 28.81 -7.71 4.83
N SER A 355 28.62 -6.45 4.46
CA SER A 355 27.68 -5.51 5.09
C SER A 355 27.21 -4.41 4.12
N GLN A 356 26.14 -3.72 4.49
CA GLN A 356 25.68 -2.49 3.84
C GLN A 356 26.79 -1.43 3.78
N ASP A 357 27.47 -1.18 4.90
CA ASP A 357 28.53 -0.16 4.98
C ASP A 357 29.66 -0.43 3.97
N GLU A 358 30.10 -1.69 3.85
CA GLU A 358 31.15 -2.07 2.90
C GLU A 358 30.70 -1.86 1.45
N ALA A 359 29.43 -2.18 1.16
CA ALA A 359 28.86 -1.96 -0.17
C ALA A 359 28.74 -0.47 -0.50
N VAL A 360 28.29 0.37 0.46
CA VAL A 360 28.20 1.83 0.31
C VAL A 360 29.58 2.42 0.08
N ASP A 361 30.58 2.08 0.89
CA ASP A 361 31.96 2.54 0.73
C ASP A 361 32.55 2.14 -0.64
N ALA A 362 32.21 0.95 -1.13
CA ALA A 362 32.65 0.49 -2.43
C ALA A 362 31.95 1.21 -3.60
N ILE A 363 30.66 1.54 -3.46
CA ILE A 363 29.91 2.30 -4.47
C ILE A 363 30.40 3.74 -4.52
N LEU A 364 30.50 4.42 -3.37
CA LEU A 364 30.96 5.81 -3.28
C LEU A 364 32.45 5.97 -3.62
N GLY A 365 33.24 4.91 -3.43
CA GLY A 365 34.65 4.85 -3.82
C GLY A 365 34.90 4.37 -5.26
N ASP A 366 33.89 4.34 -6.12
CA ASP A 366 33.96 3.92 -7.54
C ASP A 366 34.56 2.51 -7.76
N LYS A 367 34.46 1.62 -6.77
CA LYS A 367 34.93 0.22 -6.89
C LYS A 367 33.92 -0.66 -7.62
N VAL A 368 32.64 -0.29 -7.62
CA VAL A 368 31.57 -0.93 -8.40
C VAL A 368 31.45 -0.24 -9.75
N VAL A 369 31.41 -1.01 -10.83
CA VAL A 369 31.30 -0.49 -12.20
C VAL A 369 30.09 -1.07 -12.92
N ALA A 370 29.65 -0.42 -13.99
CA ALA A 370 28.54 -0.89 -14.80
C ALA A 370 28.77 -2.33 -15.28
N GLY A 371 27.75 -3.19 -15.11
CA GLY A 371 27.83 -4.63 -15.43
C GLY A 371 28.22 -5.53 -14.26
N ASP A 372 28.52 -4.98 -13.08
CA ASP A 372 28.67 -5.78 -11.86
C ASP A 372 27.31 -6.22 -11.29
N VAL A 373 27.28 -7.40 -10.67
CA VAL A 373 26.19 -7.86 -9.78
C VAL A 373 26.64 -7.62 -8.35
N VAL A 374 26.08 -6.60 -7.70
CA VAL A 374 26.35 -6.31 -6.29
C VAL A 374 25.58 -7.29 -5.40
N VAL A 375 26.31 -8.03 -4.55
CA VAL A 375 25.75 -9.01 -3.63
C VAL A 375 26.13 -8.59 -2.21
N ILE A 376 25.14 -8.11 -1.45
CA ILE A 376 25.31 -7.77 -0.04
C ILE A 376 24.75 -8.92 0.79
N ARG A 377 25.57 -9.56 1.61
CA ARG A 377 25.14 -10.68 2.47
C ARG A 377 25.16 -10.30 3.93
N TYR A 378 24.63 -11.21 4.75
CA TYR A 378 24.42 -11.01 6.18
C TYR A 378 23.43 -9.91 6.58
N GLU A 379 22.62 -9.40 5.66
CA GLU A 379 21.60 -8.37 5.97
C GLU A 379 20.19 -8.94 6.23
N GLY A 380 20.08 -10.26 6.37
CA GLY A 380 18.82 -10.94 6.68
C GLY A 380 18.40 -10.78 8.16
N PRO A 381 17.25 -11.37 8.57
CA PRO A 381 16.68 -11.20 9.91
C PRO A 381 17.62 -11.48 11.08
N LYS A 382 18.54 -12.44 10.91
CA LYS A 382 19.53 -12.83 11.92
C LYS A 382 20.91 -12.22 11.72
N GLY A 383 21.30 -11.97 10.47
CA GLY A 383 22.63 -11.48 10.15
C GLY A 383 22.77 -10.01 10.48
N GLY A 384 21.77 -9.21 10.08
CA GLY A 384 21.82 -7.75 10.12
C GLY A 384 21.94 -7.19 11.54
N PRO A 385 21.05 -7.51 12.50
CA PRO A 385 19.77 -8.24 12.50
C PRO A 385 18.56 -7.38 12.10
N GLY A 386 17.37 -7.98 12.09
CA GLY A 386 16.10 -7.25 11.88
C GLY A 386 15.70 -7.07 10.41
N MET A 387 16.54 -7.49 9.46
CA MET A 387 16.30 -7.37 8.02
C MET A 387 16.03 -5.93 7.60
N GLN A 388 17.11 -5.12 7.61
CA GLN A 388 17.03 -3.69 7.37
C GLN A 388 16.61 -3.39 5.93
N GLU A 389 15.88 -2.28 5.75
CA GLU A 389 15.63 -1.69 4.42
C GLU A 389 16.84 -0.82 4.10
N MET A 390 17.63 -1.23 3.11
CA MET A 390 18.94 -0.65 2.77
C MET A 390 18.84 0.37 1.64
#